data_AF-A0A698FV88-F1
#
_entry.id   AF-A0A698FV88-F1
#
_cell.length_a   1.000
_cell.length_b   1.000
_cell.length_c   1.000
_cell.angle_alpha   90.00
_cell.angle_beta   90.00
_cell.angle_gamma   90.00
#
_symmetry.space_group_name_H-M   'P 1'
#
loop_
_entity.id
_entity.type
_entity.pdbx_description
1 polymer ?
#
loop_
_entity_poly.entity_id
_entity_poly.type
_entity_poly.pdbx_seq_one_letter_code
_entity_poly.pdbx_strand_id
1 'polypeptide(L)'
;MKKIATIFAGAEGCGKTTLYYNELEKNKDFGLRINIDEIVSSFGDWKNQEDQFRASRIAIKMRENYIKKAYDFNQETTLCGTSILSLFKKLQKNSYTINLYYIGLDSPNTAKQRVKIRVAKGGHDIKEELIEKRYYESLQNFNTVAKFCNHITIFDNTQNYKKLLEFKNNKLEIFETTKWLEPLMINFKNPSL
;
A
#
# COMPACT_ATOMS: atom_id res chain seq x y z
N MET A 1 -9.86 8.03 21.87
CA MET A 1 -9.91 6.88 20.95
C MET A 1 -8.59 6.78 20.21
N LYS A 2 -8.10 5.56 20.01
CA LYS A 2 -6.96 5.32 19.11
C LYS A 2 -7.41 5.67 17.68
N LYS A 3 -6.52 6.28 16.89
CA LYS A 3 -6.77 6.61 15.48
C LYS A 3 -5.75 5.84 14.66
N ILE A 4 -6.17 4.84 13.90
CA ILE A 4 -5.29 3.96 13.14
C ILE A 4 -5.57 4.13 11.65
N ALA A 5 -4.51 4.42 10.89
CA ALA A 5 -4.54 4.38 9.44
C ALA A 5 -3.66 3.22 8.98
N THR A 6 -4.27 2.18 8.42
CA THR A 6 -3.53 1.04 7.85
C THR A 6 -3.39 1.20 6.35
N ILE A 7 -2.16 1.29 5.87
CA ILE A 7 -1.83 1.51 4.47
C ILE A 7 -1.28 0.21 3.89
N PHE A 8 -1.98 -0.36 2.92
CA PHE A 8 -1.50 -1.47 2.11
C PHE A 8 -0.83 -0.91 0.86
N ALA A 9 0.47 -1.14 0.74
CA ALA A 9 1.35 -0.45 -0.19
C ALA A 9 2.16 -1.40 -1.06
N GLY A 10 2.49 -0.96 -2.27
CA GLY A 10 3.34 -1.69 -3.21
C GLY A 10 2.83 -1.59 -4.65
N ALA A 11 3.67 -1.99 -5.60
CA ALA A 11 3.37 -1.89 -7.02
C ALA A 11 2.07 -2.60 -7.43
N GLU A 12 1.56 -2.28 -8.62
CA GLU A 12 0.53 -3.08 -9.31
C GLU A 12 0.92 -4.56 -9.31
N GLY A 13 -0.03 -5.47 -9.11
CA GLY A 13 0.23 -6.92 -9.17
C GLY A 13 1.03 -7.52 -7.99
N CYS A 14 1.48 -6.74 -7.00
CA CYS A 14 2.17 -7.29 -5.83
C CYS A 14 1.25 -8.03 -4.84
N GLY A 15 -0.08 -7.82 -4.95
CA GLY A 15 -1.07 -8.52 -4.13
C GLY A 15 -1.47 -7.79 -2.83
N LYS A 16 -1.62 -6.47 -2.86
CA LYS A 16 -2.15 -5.69 -1.72
C LYS A 16 -3.50 -6.21 -1.22
N THR A 17 -4.46 -6.38 -2.13
CA THR A 17 -5.81 -6.85 -1.82
C THR A 17 -5.82 -8.26 -1.23
N THR A 18 -5.00 -9.17 -1.76
CA THR A 18 -4.88 -10.53 -1.20
C THR A 18 -4.27 -10.50 0.20
N LEU A 19 -3.27 -9.64 0.46
CA LEU A 19 -2.75 -9.48 1.82
C LEU A 19 -3.82 -8.95 2.79
N TYR A 20 -4.63 -7.97 2.35
CA TYR A 20 -5.74 -7.44 3.15
C TYR A 20 -6.68 -8.58 3.60
N TYR A 21 -7.13 -9.43 2.67
CA TYR A 21 -8.01 -10.55 3.01
C TYR A 21 -7.32 -11.60 3.88
N ASN A 22 -6.08 -11.99 3.58
CA ASN A 22 -5.33 -12.95 4.40
C ASN A 22 -5.16 -12.49 5.85
N GLU A 23 -5.00 -11.19 6.07
CA GLU A 23 -4.86 -10.62 7.41
C GLU A 23 -6.24 -10.42 8.09
N LEU A 24 -7.29 -10.14 7.32
CA LEU A 24 -8.67 -10.10 7.82
C LEU A 24 -9.14 -11.47 8.31
N GLU A 25 -8.81 -12.55 7.59
CA GLU A 25 -9.08 -13.95 7.99
C GLU A 25 -8.40 -14.33 9.32
N LYS A 26 -7.31 -13.64 9.68
CA LYS A 26 -6.63 -13.77 10.98
C LYS A 26 -7.28 -12.92 12.08
N ASN A 27 -8.51 -12.47 11.86
CA ASN A 27 -9.29 -11.62 12.78
C ASN A 27 -8.64 -10.25 13.06
N LYS A 28 -7.85 -9.69 12.13
CA LYS A 28 -7.39 -8.30 12.25
C LYS A 28 -8.48 -7.34 11.79
N ASP A 29 -8.76 -6.35 12.62
CA ASP A 29 -9.61 -5.21 12.26
C ASP A 29 -8.75 -4.05 11.72
N PHE A 30 -9.11 -3.58 10.53
CA PHE A 30 -8.45 -2.47 9.84
C PHE A 30 -9.35 -1.25 9.70
N GLY A 31 -10.50 -1.24 10.38
CA GLY A 31 -11.49 -0.18 10.31
C GLY A 31 -12.11 -0.03 8.92
N LEU A 32 -12.56 1.19 8.63
CA LEU A 32 -13.27 1.50 7.39
C LEU A 32 -12.39 1.31 6.14
N ARG A 33 -12.94 0.64 5.13
CA ARG A 33 -12.25 0.29 3.89
C ARG A 33 -12.30 1.41 2.85
N ILE A 34 -11.16 1.73 2.23
CA ILE A 34 -11.07 2.58 1.04
C ILE A 34 -10.27 1.86 -0.05
N ASN A 35 -10.94 1.43 -1.12
CA ASN A 35 -10.31 0.87 -2.31
C ASN A 35 -10.98 1.41 -3.56
N ILE A 36 -10.17 1.93 -4.48
CA ILE A 36 -10.65 2.59 -5.69
C ILE A 36 -11.31 1.59 -6.64
N ASP A 37 -10.74 0.39 -6.81
CA ASP A 37 -11.29 -0.65 -7.67
C ASP A 37 -12.65 -1.15 -7.17
N GLU A 38 -12.80 -1.33 -5.84
CA GLU A 38 -14.08 -1.67 -5.19
C GLU A 38 -15.11 -0.54 -5.39
N ILE A 39 -14.68 0.73 -5.26
CA ILE A 39 -15.54 1.89 -5.48
C ILE A 39 -15.99 1.98 -6.95
N VAL A 40 -15.09 1.82 -7.92
CA VAL A 40 -15.47 1.81 -9.34
C VAL A 40 -16.47 0.70 -9.62
N SER A 41 -16.21 -0.52 -9.14
CA SER A 41 -17.08 -1.69 -9.35
C SER A 41 -18.49 -1.51 -8.80
N SER A 42 -18.70 -0.58 -7.86
CA SER A 42 -20.03 -0.28 -7.31
C SER A 42 -20.92 0.56 -8.22
N PHE A 43 -20.38 1.25 -9.24
CA PHE A 43 -21.18 2.15 -10.09
C PHE A 43 -20.78 2.21 -11.56
N GLY A 44 -19.65 1.65 -11.97
CA GLY A 44 -19.10 1.87 -13.31
C GLY A 44 -18.12 0.81 -13.77
N ASP A 45 -17.38 1.13 -14.84
CA ASP A 45 -16.39 0.24 -15.45
C ASP A 45 -14.98 0.78 -15.23
N TRP A 46 -14.08 -0.06 -14.75
CA TRP A 46 -12.67 0.30 -14.61
C TRP A 46 -12.02 0.64 -15.96
N LYS A 47 -12.55 0.20 -17.09
CA LYS A 47 -12.06 0.62 -18.42
C LYS A 47 -12.39 2.07 -18.74
N ASN A 48 -13.37 2.65 -18.05
CA ASN A 48 -13.77 4.04 -18.23
C ASN A 48 -12.92 4.96 -17.34
N GLN A 49 -12.16 5.84 -17.98
CA GLN A 49 -11.28 6.78 -17.29
C GLN A 49 -12.05 7.78 -16.40
N GLU A 50 -13.26 8.19 -16.81
CA GLU A 50 -14.12 9.07 -16.01
C GLU A 50 -14.58 8.38 -14.72
N ASP A 51 -14.95 7.10 -14.80
CA ASP A 51 -15.33 6.31 -13.62
C ASP A 51 -14.15 6.15 -12.65
N GLN A 52 -12.94 5.87 -13.17
CA GLN A 52 -11.73 5.85 -12.33
C GLN A 52 -11.47 7.20 -11.64
N PHE A 53 -11.64 8.32 -12.35
CA PHE A 53 -11.46 9.64 -11.75
C PHE A 53 -12.53 9.95 -10.70
N ARG A 54 -13.78 9.58 -10.97
CA ARG A 54 -14.89 9.73 -10.03
C ARG A 54 -14.65 8.91 -8.76
N ALA A 55 -14.25 7.66 -8.89
CA ALA A 55 -13.90 6.79 -7.76
C ALA A 55 -12.73 7.33 -6.95
N SER A 56 -11.69 7.83 -7.62
CA SER A 56 -10.55 8.49 -6.96
C SER A 56 -10.99 9.70 -6.13
N ARG A 57 -11.90 10.53 -6.66
CA ARG A 57 -12.47 11.68 -5.91
C ARG A 57 -13.31 11.22 -4.71
N ILE A 58 -14.08 10.15 -4.87
CA ILE A 58 -14.86 9.55 -3.77
C ILE A 58 -13.92 9.05 -2.67
N ALA A 59 -12.87 8.29 -3.02
CA ALA A 59 -11.88 7.78 -2.08
C ALA A 59 -11.19 8.91 -1.29
N ILE A 60 -10.85 10.02 -1.97
CA ILE A 60 -10.31 11.22 -1.31
C ILE A 60 -11.34 11.77 -0.30
N LYS A 61 -12.60 11.98 -0.70
CA LYS A 61 -13.64 12.50 0.20
C LYS A 61 -13.90 11.59 1.40
N MET A 62 -13.93 10.27 1.20
CA MET A 62 -14.07 9.28 2.27
C MET A 62 -12.92 9.41 3.28
N ARG A 63 -11.68 9.42 2.79
CA ARG A 63 -10.50 9.58 3.62
C ARG A 63 -10.51 10.88 4.42
N GLU A 64 -10.86 12.00 3.77
CA GLU A 64 -10.99 13.29 4.44
C GLU A 64 -12.04 13.26 5.55
N ASN A 65 -13.18 12.64 5.29
CA ASN A 65 -14.22 12.45 6.29
C ASN A 65 -13.76 11.54 7.45
N TYR A 66 -13.06 10.44 7.18
CA TYR A 66 -12.55 9.55 8.23
C TYR A 66 -11.49 10.24 9.08
N ILE A 67 -10.57 10.99 8.46
CA ILE A 67 -9.61 11.84 9.17
C ILE A 67 -10.33 12.84 10.07
N LYS A 68 -11.30 13.58 9.54
CA LYS A 68 -12.09 14.57 10.29
C LYS A 68 -12.84 13.95 11.47
N LYS A 69 -13.41 12.75 11.30
CA LYS A 69 -14.16 12.02 12.33
C LYS A 69 -13.30 11.16 13.25
N ALA A 70 -11.98 11.14 13.05
CA ALA A 70 -11.05 10.32 13.81
C ALA A 70 -11.38 8.82 13.78
N TYR A 71 -11.86 8.31 12.64
CA TYR A 71 -12.14 6.89 12.45
C TYR A 71 -10.90 6.10 12.08
N ASP A 72 -10.84 4.86 12.57
CA ASP A 72 -9.88 3.88 12.07
C ASP A 72 -10.26 3.51 10.63
N PHE A 73 -9.26 3.45 9.75
CA PHE A 73 -9.47 3.12 8.34
C PHE A 73 -8.26 2.46 7.70
N ASN A 74 -8.50 1.82 6.56
CA ASN A 74 -7.45 1.32 5.68
C ASN A 74 -7.62 1.79 4.24
N GLN A 75 -6.49 1.87 3.53
CA GLN A 75 -6.50 2.14 2.11
C GLN A 75 -5.37 1.40 1.38
N GLU A 76 -5.62 1.06 0.13
CA GLU A 76 -4.57 0.59 -0.79
C GLU A 76 -3.94 1.75 -1.56
N THR A 77 -2.65 1.63 -1.85
CA THR A 77 -1.91 2.60 -2.67
C THR A 77 -0.71 1.95 -3.34
N THR A 78 -0.30 2.48 -4.48
CA THR A 78 0.99 2.10 -5.10
C THR A 78 2.17 2.86 -4.49
N LEU A 79 1.94 3.74 -3.51
CA LEU A 79 2.88 4.76 -3.05
C LEU A 79 3.40 5.67 -4.18
N CYS A 80 2.70 5.77 -5.31
CA CYS A 80 3.09 6.66 -6.40
C CYS A 80 2.27 7.95 -6.38
N GLY A 81 2.74 8.94 -7.14
CA GLY A 81 2.06 10.21 -7.34
C GLY A 81 2.42 11.25 -6.29
N THR A 82 2.29 12.52 -6.69
CA THR A 82 2.77 13.69 -5.93
C THR A 82 2.05 13.88 -4.58
N SER A 83 0.85 13.31 -4.43
CA SER A 83 0.06 13.45 -3.19
C SER A 83 0.46 12.48 -2.09
N ILE A 84 1.30 11.47 -2.35
CA ILE A 84 1.59 10.43 -1.37
C ILE A 84 2.24 10.99 -0.10
N LEU A 85 3.25 11.85 -0.25
CA LEU A 85 3.91 12.48 0.90
C LEU A 85 2.95 13.36 1.69
N SER A 86 2.06 14.08 0.99
CA SER A 86 1.07 14.95 1.64
C SER A 86 0.08 14.15 2.50
N LEU A 87 -0.29 12.94 2.07
CA LEU A 87 -1.14 12.03 2.82
C LEU A 87 -0.47 11.63 4.15
N PHE A 88 0.76 11.11 4.11
CA PHE A 88 1.45 10.67 5.35
C PHE A 88 1.68 11.83 6.33
N LYS A 89 2.09 13.00 5.84
CA LYS A 89 2.19 14.22 6.67
C LYS A 89 0.86 14.59 7.30
N LYS A 90 -0.24 14.47 6.55
CA LYS A 90 -1.59 14.77 7.05
C LYS A 90 -2.03 13.80 8.14
N LEU A 91 -1.76 12.50 7.97
CA LEU A 91 -2.05 11.49 8.99
C LEU A 91 -1.27 11.76 10.27
N GLN A 92 0.02 12.04 10.16
CA GLN A 92 0.86 12.43 11.30
C GLN A 92 0.32 13.69 12.00
N LYS A 93 -0.02 14.74 11.24
CA LYS A 93 -0.59 15.99 11.79
C LYS A 93 -1.91 15.77 12.53
N ASN A 94 -2.69 14.76 12.14
CA ASN A 94 -3.96 14.41 12.80
C ASN A 94 -3.80 13.34 13.90
N SER A 95 -2.56 13.04 14.29
CA SER A 95 -2.19 12.10 15.35
C SER A 95 -2.66 10.67 15.10
N TYR A 96 -2.65 10.23 13.84
CA TYR A 96 -2.88 8.83 13.51
C TYR A 96 -1.66 7.97 13.86
N THR A 97 -1.90 6.79 14.41
CA THR A 97 -0.96 5.67 14.33
C THR A 97 -1.00 5.11 12.91
N ILE A 98 0.10 5.21 12.19
CA ILE A 98 0.21 4.75 10.81
C ILE A 98 0.85 3.37 10.79
N ASN A 99 0.07 2.38 10.33
CA ASN A 99 0.55 1.03 10.05
C ASN A 99 0.79 0.88 8.55
N LEU A 100 2.02 0.60 8.12
CA LEU A 100 2.35 0.37 6.73
C LEU A 100 2.59 -1.12 6.47
N TYR A 101 1.74 -1.75 5.68
CA TYR A 101 1.95 -3.08 5.12
C TYR A 101 2.47 -2.91 3.70
N TYR A 102 3.78 -3.09 3.50
CA TYR A 102 4.41 -2.97 2.18
C TYR A 102 4.62 -4.36 1.57
N ILE A 103 4.21 -4.55 0.33
CA ILE A 103 4.43 -5.79 -0.43
C ILE A 103 5.33 -5.49 -1.62
N GLY A 104 6.49 -6.14 -1.65
CA GLY A 104 7.41 -6.10 -2.77
C GLY A 104 7.40 -7.38 -3.60
N LEU A 105 8.11 -7.28 -4.73
CA LEU A 105 8.40 -8.37 -5.66
C LEU A 105 9.90 -8.27 -6.00
N ASP A 106 10.47 -9.34 -6.51
CA ASP A 106 11.85 -9.38 -6.99
C ASP A 106 12.14 -8.44 -8.18
N SER A 107 11.14 -8.22 -9.04
CA SER A 107 11.31 -7.45 -10.27
C SER A 107 10.02 -6.81 -10.79
N PRO A 108 10.11 -5.73 -11.59
CA PRO A 108 8.95 -5.20 -12.32
C PRO A 108 8.38 -6.22 -13.33
N ASN A 109 9.18 -7.15 -13.83
CA ASN A 109 8.71 -8.19 -14.77
C ASN A 109 7.72 -9.14 -14.10
N THR A 110 7.96 -9.52 -12.85
CA THR A 110 7.01 -10.30 -12.05
C THR A 110 5.69 -9.56 -11.86
N ALA A 111 5.74 -8.25 -11.64
CA ALA A 111 4.53 -7.40 -11.56
C ALA A 111 3.75 -7.41 -12.88
N LYS A 112 4.43 -7.20 -14.02
CA LYS A 112 3.84 -7.22 -15.36
C LYS A 112 3.17 -8.56 -15.67
N GLN A 113 3.85 -9.68 -15.40
CA GLN A 113 3.30 -11.02 -15.61
C GLN A 113 2.03 -11.26 -14.78
N ARG A 114 2.01 -10.82 -13.52
CA ARG A 114 0.83 -10.97 -12.66
C ARG A 114 -0.34 -10.12 -13.11
N VAL A 115 -0.08 -8.89 -13.57
CA VAL A 115 -1.13 -8.05 -14.17
C VAL A 115 -1.69 -8.71 -15.43
N LYS A 116 -0.85 -9.26 -16.32
CA LYS A 116 -1.32 -10.02 -17.49
C LYS A 116 -2.25 -11.17 -17.12
N ILE A 117 -1.90 -11.96 -16.11
CA ILE A 117 -2.74 -13.06 -15.60
C ILE A 117 -4.08 -12.52 -15.06
N ARG A 118 -4.06 -11.41 -14.31
CA ARG A 118 -5.28 -10.75 -13.82
C ARG A 118 -6.17 -10.29 -14.98
N VAL A 119 -5.59 -9.69 -16.01
CA VAL A 119 -6.30 -9.22 -17.20
C VAL A 119 -6.92 -10.39 -17.97
N ALA A 120 -6.20 -11.50 -18.13
CA ALA A 120 -6.73 -12.72 -18.73
C ALA A 120 -7.94 -13.30 -17.95
N LYS A 121 -8.07 -12.96 -16.65
CA LYS A 121 -9.22 -13.30 -15.79
C LYS A 121 -10.28 -12.19 -15.72
N GLY A 122 -10.21 -11.17 -16.57
CA GLY A 122 -11.18 -10.07 -16.66
C GLY A 122 -10.92 -8.87 -15.76
N GLY A 123 -9.76 -8.79 -15.08
CA GLY A 123 -9.40 -7.65 -14.24
C GLY A 123 -8.74 -6.48 -15.01
N HIS A 124 -8.40 -5.42 -14.26
CA HIS A 124 -7.89 -4.16 -14.81
C HIS A 124 -6.52 -4.29 -15.51
N ASP A 125 -6.47 -3.85 -16.77
CA ASP A 125 -5.25 -3.75 -17.58
C ASP A 125 -4.51 -2.43 -17.39
N ILE A 126 -3.18 -2.52 -17.31
CA ILE A 126 -2.30 -1.39 -17.06
C ILE A 126 -1.07 -1.55 -17.93
N LYS A 127 -0.71 -0.48 -18.64
CA LYS A 127 0.46 -0.44 -19.52
C LYS A 127 1.72 -0.88 -18.77
N GLU A 128 2.48 -1.80 -19.36
CA GLU A 128 3.68 -2.37 -18.76
C GLU A 128 4.71 -1.31 -18.34
N GLU A 129 4.90 -0.27 -19.17
CA GLU A 129 5.78 0.86 -18.87
C GLU A 129 5.35 1.60 -17.59
N LEU A 130 4.04 1.74 -17.38
CA LEU A 130 3.51 2.38 -16.18
C LEU A 130 3.70 1.48 -14.96
N ILE A 131 3.54 0.16 -15.10
CA ILE A 131 3.83 -0.81 -14.03
C ILE A 131 5.29 -0.71 -13.60
N GLU A 132 6.21 -0.70 -14.56
CA GLU A 132 7.65 -0.60 -14.29
C GLU A 132 8.02 0.73 -13.63
N LYS A 133 7.54 1.85 -14.16
CA LYS A 133 7.73 3.16 -13.53
C LYS A 133 7.22 3.15 -12.08
N ARG A 134 6.00 2.67 -11.85
CA ARG A 134 5.37 2.61 -10.52
C ARG A 134 6.12 1.68 -9.57
N TYR A 135 6.73 0.61 -10.06
CA TYR A 135 7.53 -0.31 -9.25
C TYR A 135 8.71 0.43 -8.60
N TYR A 136 9.52 1.13 -9.39
CA TYR A 136 10.67 1.87 -8.87
C TYR A 136 10.24 3.09 -8.05
N GLU A 137 9.22 3.83 -8.50
CA GLU A 137 8.68 4.98 -7.77
C GLU A 137 8.13 4.57 -6.39
N SER A 138 7.45 3.42 -6.29
CA SER A 138 6.96 2.87 -5.02
C SER A 138 8.09 2.63 -4.02
N LEU A 139 9.21 2.03 -4.47
CA LEU A 139 10.38 1.77 -3.62
C LEU A 139 11.04 3.07 -3.14
N GLN A 140 11.17 4.06 -4.03
CA GLN A 140 11.72 5.37 -3.68
C GLN A 140 10.82 6.12 -2.68
N ASN A 141 9.52 6.11 -2.93
CA ASN A 141 8.56 6.78 -2.05
C ASN A 141 8.41 6.07 -0.72
N PHE A 142 8.60 4.74 -0.65
CA PHE A 142 8.72 4.02 0.61
C PHE A 142 9.79 4.65 1.52
N ASN A 143 11.01 4.88 1.00
CA ASN A 143 12.10 5.51 1.77
C ASN A 143 11.72 6.90 2.29
N THR A 144 10.88 7.61 1.54
CA THR A 144 10.41 8.95 1.94
C THR A 144 9.33 8.89 3.02
N VAL A 145 8.44 7.89 2.97
CA VAL A 145 7.28 7.81 3.87
C VAL A 145 7.48 6.95 5.12
N ALA A 146 8.49 6.07 5.12
CA ALA A 146 8.77 5.14 6.21
C ALA A 146 8.89 5.86 7.57
N LYS A 147 9.56 7.01 7.61
CA LYS A 147 9.73 7.84 8.82
C LYS A 147 8.44 8.37 9.46
N PHE A 148 7.32 8.40 8.73
CA PHE A 148 6.03 8.80 9.29
C PHE A 148 5.29 7.61 9.91
N CYS A 149 5.73 6.38 9.65
CA CYS A 149 5.02 5.17 10.04
C CYS A 149 5.41 4.75 11.47
N ASN A 150 4.42 4.42 12.28
CA ASN A 150 4.66 3.89 13.62
C ASN A 150 5.01 2.40 13.56
N HIS A 151 4.36 1.67 12.65
CA HIS A 151 4.61 0.27 12.39
C HIS A 151 4.81 0.03 10.91
N ILE A 152 5.81 -0.77 10.56
CA ILE A 152 6.05 -1.22 9.19
C ILE A 152 6.16 -2.74 9.19
N THR A 153 5.41 -3.38 8.31
CA THR A 153 5.58 -4.80 8.01
C THR A 153 5.84 -4.94 6.52
N ILE A 154 6.93 -5.61 6.16
CA ILE A 154 7.28 -5.83 4.75
C ILE A 154 7.08 -7.31 4.42
N PHE A 155 6.40 -7.55 3.31
CA PHE A 155 6.19 -8.86 2.72
C PHE A 155 6.89 -8.95 1.37
N ASP A 156 7.50 -10.11 1.11
CA ASP A 156 7.74 -10.58 -0.24
C ASP A 156 6.50 -11.34 -0.69
N ASN A 157 6.13 -11.14 -1.94
CA ASN A 157 5.16 -11.99 -2.58
C ASN A 157 5.65 -12.40 -3.96
N THR A 158 6.94 -12.69 -4.15
CA THR A 158 7.49 -13.09 -5.46
C THR A 158 6.95 -14.47 -5.87
N GLN A 159 7.04 -15.45 -4.96
CA GLN A 159 6.50 -16.80 -5.16
C GLN A 159 5.29 -17.05 -4.26
N ASN A 160 5.40 -16.68 -2.99
CA ASN A 160 4.37 -16.81 -1.97
C ASN A 160 4.51 -15.68 -0.95
N TYR A 161 3.45 -15.43 -0.19
CA TYR A 161 3.51 -14.44 0.90
C TYR A 161 4.49 -14.86 1.98
N LYS A 162 5.57 -14.10 2.11
CA LYS A 162 6.57 -14.25 3.16
C LYS A 162 6.75 -12.93 3.88
N LYS A 163 6.62 -12.95 5.21
CA LYS A 163 6.96 -11.79 6.04
C LYS A 163 8.48 -11.67 6.08
N LEU A 164 9.03 -10.56 5.58
CA LEU A 164 10.48 -10.34 5.57
C LEU A 164 10.95 -9.65 6.85
N LEU A 165 10.25 -8.60 7.27
CA LEU A 165 10.58 -7.86 8.49
C LEU A 165 9.35 -7.20 9.12
N GLU A 166 9.51 -6.86 10.39
CA GLU A 166 8.62 -5.98 11.13
C GLU A 166 9.44 -4.93 11.88
N PHE A 167 9.02 -3.67 11.75
CA PHE A 167 9.51 -2.57 12.56
C PHE A 167 8.36 -2.02 13.39
N LYS A 168 8.48 -2.11 14.72
CA LYS A 168 7.44 -1.70 15.66
C LYS A 168 8.06 -1.36 17.01
N ASN A 169 7.55 -0.30 17.66
CA ASN A 169 8.06 0.17 18.95
C ASN A 169 9.59 0.39 18.95
N ASN A 170 10.11 0.98 17.86
CA ASN A 170 11.55 1.17 17.62
C ASN A 170 12.40 -0.11 17.61
N LYS A 171 11.77 -1.29 17.51
CA LYS A 171 12.44 -2.57 17.36
C LYS A 171 12.25 -3.09 15.94
N LEU A 172 13.37 -3.45 15.33
CA LEU A 172 13.40 -4.17 14.05
C LEU A 172 13.54 -5.66 14.31
N GLU A 173 12.69 -6.46 13.69
CA GLU A 173 12.80 -7.91 13.60
C GLU A 173 12.86 -8.31 12.13
N ILE A 174 13.89 -9.08 11.76
CA ILE A 174 14.11 -9.55 10.39
C ILE A 174 13.91 -11.07 10.40
N PHE A 175 13.03 -11.56 9.54
CA PHE A 175 12.71 -12.98 9.39
C PHE A 175 13.43 -13.59 8.18
N GLU A 176 13.50 -12.85 7.06
CA GLU A 176 14.15 -13.28 5.81
C GLU A 176 14.63 -12.03 5.04
N THR A 177 15.67 -12.19 4.23
CA THR A 177 16.20 -11.12 3.38
C THR A 177 16.07 -11.47 1.90
N THR A 178 15.88 -10.44 1.07
CA THR A 178 15.83 -10.56 -0.40
C THR A 178 16.63 -9.42 -1.02
N LYS A 179 17.13 -9.62 -2.25
CA LYS A 179 17.90 -8.59 -2.96
C LYS A 179 17.14 -7.28 -3.14
N TRP A 180 15.84 -7.37 -3.43
CA TRP A 180 15.00 -6.17 -3.63
C TRP A 180 14.74 -5.40 -2.33
N LEU A 181 14.87 -6.05 -1.16
CA LEU A 181 14.68 -5.42 0.15
C LEU A 181 15.89 -4.55 0.54
N GLU A 182 17.09 -4.89 0.10
CA GLU A 182 18.34 -4.22 0.52
C GLU A 182 18.28 -2.69 0.46
N PRO A 183 17.78 -2.05 -0.63
CA PRO A 183 17.69 -0.60 -0.71
C PRO A 183 16.75 0.03 0.32
N LEU A 184 15.78 -0.73 0.85
CA LEU A 184 14.82 -0.26 1.85
C LEU A 184 15.38 -0.37 3.28
N MET A 185 16.43 -1.17 3.48
CA MET A 185 17.01 -1.39 4.82
C MET A 185 17.61 -0.13 5.43
N ILE A 186 17.95 0.88 4.63
CA ILE A 186 18.46 2.16 5.10
C ILE A 186 17.51 2.86 6.10
N ASN A 187 16.20 2.62 5.98
CA ASN A 187 15.19 3.23 6.85
C ASN A 187 15.18 2.68 8.28
N PHE A 188 15.83 1.53 8.51
CA PHE A 188 15.81 0.87 9.82
C PHE A 188 17.18 0.89 10.52
N LYS A 189 18.22 1.43 9.86
CA LYS A 189 19.59 1.43 10.37
C LYS A 189 19.90 2.60 11.33
N ASN A 190 19.01 3.60 11.46
CA ASN A 190 19.19 4.75 12.35
C ASN A 190 17.89 5.08 13.11
N PRO A 191 17.66 4.49 14.32
CA PRO A 191 16.48 4.79 15.13
C PRO A 191 16.49 6.16 15.82
N SER A 192 17.54 6.97 15.65
CA SER A 192 17.76 8.21 16.41
C SER A 192 17.81 9.44 15.50
N LEU A 193 16.64 10.07 15.31
CA LEU A 193 16.44 11.51 15.15
C LEU A 193 15.12 11.89 15.83
#